data_AF-A0A3E0QUT8-F1
#
_entry.id   AF-A0A3E0QUT8-F1
#
_cell.length_a   1.000
_cell.length_b   1.000
_cell.length_c   1.000
_cell.angle_alpha   90.00
_cell.angle_beta   90.00
_cell.angle_gamma   90.00
#
_symmetry.space_group_name_H-M   'P 1'
#
loop_
_entity.id
_entity.type
_entity.pdbx_description
1 polymer ?
#
loop_
_entity_poly.entity_id
_entity_poly.type
_entity_poly.pdbx_seq_one_letter_code
_entity_poly.pdbx_strand_id
1 'polypeptide(L)' 'MTTHDEYRAALAEHQAAQAMFDQAEPDRVDEAVYRLRAAELRLGAAPRALKEAQHHVAS' A
#
# COMPACT_ATOMS: atom_id res chain seq x y z
N MET A 1 3.45 -2.45 -16.62
CA MET A 1 4.00 -2.14 -15.29
C MET A 1 4.33 -3.47 -14.64
N THR A 2 5.51 -3.66 -14.06
CA THR A 2 5.87 -4.96 -13.46
C THR A 2 5.27 -5.07 -12.05
N THR A 3 5.10 -6.29 -11.54
CA THR A 3 4.61 -6.52 -10.18
C THR A 3 5.55 -5.93 -9.11
N HIS A 4 6.83 -5.77 -9.43
CA HIS A 4 7.80 -5.05 -8.62
C HIS A 4 7.55 -3.53 -8.58
N ASP A 5 7.12 -2.93 -9.71
CA ASP A 5 6.75 -1.51 -9.75
C ASP A 5 5.47 -1.23 -8.97
N GLU A 6 4.50 -2.16 -9.02
CA GLU A 6 3.26 -2.10 -8.22
C GLU A 6 3.55 -2.16 -6.73
N TYR A 7 4.46 -3.05 -6.30
CA TYR A 7 4.90 -3.10 -4.91
C TYR A 7 5.58 -1.80 -4.46
N ARG A 8 6.47 -1.24 -5.29
CA ARG A 8 7.13 0.03 -4.98
C ARG A 8 6.14 1.19 -4.88
N ALA A 9 5.13 1.24 -5.76
CA ALA A 9 4.08 2.24 -5.71
C ALA A 9 3.23 2.10 -4.43
N ALA A 10 2.81 0.89 -4.09
CA ALA A 10 2.05 0.63 -2.86
C ALA A 10 2.85 0.98 -1.60
N LEU A 11 4.17 0.72 -1.60
CA LEU A 11 5.05 1.10 -0.49
C LEU A 11 5.16 2.63 -0.35
N ALA A 12 5.30 3.35 -1.47
CA ALA A 12 5.36 4.81 -1.46
C ALA A 12 4.04 5.43 -0.97
N GLU A 13 2.89 4.89 -1.39
CA GLU A 13 1.57 5.31 -0.90
C GLU A 13 1.43 5.08 0.61
N HIS A 14 1.88 3.93 1.11
CA HIS A 14 1.88 3.64 2.54
C HIS A 14 2.73 4.61 3.34
N GLN A 15 3.95 4.91 2.87
CA GLN A 15 4.84 5.88 3.53
C GLN A 15 4.23 7.28 3.56
N ALA A 16 3.58 7.71 2.48
CA ALA A 16 2.90 9.01 2.44
C ALA A 16 1.69 9.05 3.38
N ALA A 17 0.88 7.99 3.44
CA ALA A 17 -0.27 7.90 4.33
C ALA A 17 0.15 7.85 5.81
N GLN A 18 1.25 7.17 6.13
CA GLN A 18 1.83 7.16 7.48
C GLN A 18 2.26 8.56 7.90
N ALA A 19 2.99 9.28 7.04
CA ALA A 19 3.43 10.64 7.33
C ALA A 19 2.25 11.60 7.52
N MET A 20 1.15 11.40 6.78
CA MET A 20 -0.08 12.18 6.95
C MET A 20 -0.77 11.87 8.28
N PHE A 21 -0.79 10.60 8.70
CA PHE A 21 -1.35 10.20 10.00
C PHE A 21 -0.53 10.74 11.17
N ASP A 22 0.80 10.66 11.09
CA ASP A 22 1.70 11.15 12.13
C ASP A 22 1.58 12.67 12.36
N GLN A 23 1.15 13.41 11.33
CA GLN A 23 0.96 14.87 11.35
C GLN A 23 -0.52 15.28 11.39
N ALA A 24 -1.44 14.34 11.56
CA ALA A 24 -2.87 14.63 11.49
C ALA A 24 -3.33 15.46 12.71
N GLU A 25 -3.93 16.61 12.43
CA GLU A 25 -4.68 17.37 13.42
C GLU A 25 -5.90 16.57 13.92
N PRO A 26 -6.37 16.79 15.17
CA PRO A 26 -7.45 15.99 15.77
C PRO A 26 -8.73 15.91 14.94
N ASP A 27 -9.07 16.97 14.20
CA ASP A 27 -10.25 17.04 13.31
C ASP A 27 -10.08 16.25 12.00
N ARG A 28 -8.86 15.80 11.69
CA ARG A 28 -8.50 15.07 10.48
C ARG A 28 -7.98 13.65 10.73
N VAL A 29 -7.85 13.25 11.99
CA VAL A 29 -7.34 11.92 12.39
C VAL A 29 -8.15 10.81 11.72
N ASP A 30 -9.48 10.89 11.69
CA ASP A 30 -10.33 9.84 11.09
C ASP A 30 -10.04 9.66 9.60
N GLU A 31 -9.85 10.76 8.86
CA GLU A 31 -9.47 10.70 7.45
C GLU A 31 -8.07 10.09 7.28
N ALA A 32 -7.13 10.47 8.14
CA ALA A 32 -5.78 9.94 8.09
C ALA A 32 -5.71 8.44 8.44
N VAL A 33 -6.50 7.98 9.42
CA VAL A 33 -6.67 6.56 9.74
C VAL A 33 -7.23 5.81 8.53
N TYR A 34 -8.29 6.34 7.91
CA TYR A 34 -8.89 5.70 6.73
C TYR A 34 -7.89 5.55 5.59
N ARG A 35 -7.13 6.60 5.29
CA ARG A 35 -6.11 6.60 4.24
C ARG A 35 -4.97 5.64 4.54
N LEU A 36 -4.49 5.60 5.78
CA LEU A 36 -3.45 4.67 6.21
C LEU A 36 -3.91 3.21 6.07
N ARG A 37 -5.12 2.88 6.55
CA ARG A 37 -5.71 1.54 6.40
C ARG A 37 -5.86 1.12 4.93
N ALA A 38 -6.28 2.05 4.06
CA ALA A 38 -6.39 1.77 2.64
C ALA A 38 -5.02 1.46 2.02
N ALA A 39 -3.97 2.20 2.40
CA ALA A 39 -2.62 1.98 1.91
C ALA A 39 -2.01 0.65 2.43
N GLU A 40 -2.24 0.32 3.71
CA GLU A 40 -1.86 -0.98 4.30
C GLU A 40 -2.48 -2.16 3.52
N LEU A 41 -3.77 -2.07 3.16
CA LEU A 41 -4.45 -3.10 2.39
C LEU A 41 -3.85 -3.27 0.99
N ARG A 42 -3.54 -2.18 0.30
CA ARG A 42 -2.89 -2.22 -1.02
C ARG A 42 -1.49 -2.81 -0.94
N LEU A 43 -0.70 -2.39 0.05
CA LEU A 43 0.64 -2.92 0.28
C LEU A 43 0.61 -4.42 0.63
N GLY A 44 -0.36 -4.86 1.43
CA GLY A 44 -0.55 -6.28 1.76
C GLY A 44 -1.02 -7.14 0.57
N ALA A 45 -1.71 -6.55 -0.40
CA ALA A 45 -2.15 -7.24 -1.61
C ALA A 45 -1.02 -7.40 -2.66
N ALA A 46 -0.08 -6.46 -2.73
CA ALA A 46 1.00 -6.46 -3.73
C ALA A 46 1.90 -7.71 -3.67
N PRO A 47 2.32 -8.25 -2.50
CA PRO A 47 3.07 -9.50 -2.41
C PRO A 47 2.29 -10.73 -2.91
N ARG A 48 0.96 -10.76 -2.73
CA ARG A 48 0.13 -11.86 -3.28
C ARG A 48 0.13 -11.83 -4.79
N ALA A 49 -0.05 -10.64 -5.38
CA ALA A 49 0.05 -10.46 -6.83
C ALA A 49 1.44 -10.88 -7.35
N LEU A 50 2.51 -10.58 -6.61
CA LEU A 50 3.89 -10.97 -6.93
C LEU A 50 4.09 -12.49 -6.93
N LYS A 51 3.52 -13.18 -5.93
CA LYS A 51 3.58 -14.64 -5.83
C LYS A 51 2.72 -15.33 -6.90
N GLU A 52 1.53 -14.83 -7.17
CA GLU A 52 0.62 -15.36 -8.20
C GLU A 52 1.21 -15.19 -9.62
N ALA A 53 1.81 -14.03 -9.92
CA ALA A 53 2.50 -13.79 -11.18
C ALA A 53 3.68 -14.74 -11.41
N GLN A 54 4.45 -15.06 -10.36
CA GLN A 54 5.56 -16.02 -10.44
C GLN A 54 5.10 -17.46 -10.66
N HIS A 55 3.96 -17.86 -10.08
CA HIS A 55 3.40 -19.20 -10.29
C HIS A 55 2.80 -19.38 -11.69
N HIS A 56 2.28 -18.32 -12.32
CA HIS A 56 1.65 -18.41 -13.65
C HIS A 56 2.67 -18.50 -14.80
N VAL A 57 3.89 -18.01 -14.63
CA VAL A 57 4.98 -18.13 -15.62
C VAL A 57 5.64 -19.52 -15.59
N ALA A 58 5.44 -20.30 -14.52
CA ALA A 58 6.04 -21.62 -14.34
C ALA A 58 5.14 -22.80 -14.80
N SER A 59 3.99 -22.54 -15.41
CA SER A 59 3.04 -23.54 -15.95
C SER A 59 2.95 -23.46 -17.47
#